data_AF-A0A533Y0H1-F1
#
_entry.id   AF-A0A533Y0H1-F1
#
_cell.length_a   1.000
_cell.length_b   1.000
_cell.length_c   1.000
_cell.angle_alpha   90.00
_cell.angle_beta   90.00
_cell.angle_gamma   90.00
#
_symmetry.space_group_name_H-M   'P 1'
#
loop_
_entity.id
_entity.type
_entity.pdbx_description
1 polymer ?
#
loop_
_entity_poly.entity_id
_entity_poly.type
_entity_poly.pdbx_seq_one_letter_code
_entity_poly.pdbx_strand_id
1 'polypeptide(L)'
;MTIQKRLAQLDWKAIEASLWQRGYAKTDPLLTAEECNALIALYSKDQLFRSRIDMKRFRFGEGEYKYFTYPLPPLVQTLREKIYPRLAVIANAWAKALGQPDNIFPLSHDKLLAFCRRNGQTKPTPLLLRYGAGDYNCLHQDIYGAVAFPLQLTAFLSRPDRDFTGGEFLLVEQRPRAQSRGEV
;
A
#
# COMPACT_ATOMS: atom_id res chain seq x y z
N MET A 1 16.17 -8.23 14.66
CA MET A 1 16.05 -8.88 13.33
C MET A 1 15.84 -7.81 12.27
N THR A 2 16.33 -7.98 11.03
CA THR A 2 16.11 -7.00 9.96
C THR A 2 14.73 -7.18 9.34
N ILE A 3 14.18 -6.12 8.72
CA ILE A 3 12.90 -6.19 8.01
C ILE A 3 12.90 -7.27 6.91
N GLN A 4 14.03 -7.46 6.23
CA GLN A 4 14.19 -8.47 5.17
C GLN A 4 14.01 -9.89 5.72
N LYS A 5 14.55 -10.16 6.93
CA LYS A 5 14.39 -11.46 7.59
C LYS A 5 12.95 -11.68 8.05
N ARG A 6 12.28 -10.65 8.61
CA ARG A 6 10.84 -10.71 8.95
C ARG A 6 9.98 -11.02 7.72
N LEU A 7 10.22 -10.34 6.60
CA LEU A 7 9.51 -10.61 5.35
C LEU A 7 9.70 -12.04 4.82
N ALA A 8 10.92 -12.59 4.95
CA ALA A 8 11.21 -13.94 4.51
C ALA A 8 10.51 -15.01 5.37
N GLN A 9 10.12 -14.69 6.60
CA GLN A 9 9.47 -15.59 7.55
C GLN A 9 7.94 -15.56 7.49
N LEU A 10 7.34 -14.60 6.78
CA LEU A 10 5.90 -14.57 6.59
C LEU A 10 5.42 -15.85 5.90
N ASP A 11 4.24 -16.32 6.29
CA ASP A 11 3.55 -17.40 5.58
C ASP A 11 2.99 -16.89 4.25
N TRP A 12 3.86 -16.82 3.25
CA TRP A 12 3.49 -16.37 1.90
C TRP A 12 2.44 -17.25 1.24
N LYS A 13 2.34 -18.53 1.61
CA LYS A 13 1.30 -19.42 1.08
C LYS A 13 -0.07 -19.02 1.64
N ALA A 14 -0.16 -18.77 2.95
CA ALA A 14 -1.39 -18.29 3.57
C ALA A 14 -1.79 -16.90 3.06
N ILE A 15 -0.82 -15.99 2.88
CA ILE A 15 -1.05 -14.65 2.30
C ILE A 15 -1.63 -14.78 0.89
N GLU A 16 -1.00 -15.57 0.02
CA GLU A 16 -1.48 -15.78 -1.34
C GLU A 16 -2.88 -16.42 -1.37
N ALA A 17 -3.12 -17.46 -0.58
CA ALA A 17 -4.44 -18.09 -0.49
C ALA A 17 -5.52 -17.12 -0.03
N SER A 18 -5.22 -16.28 0.97
CA SER A 18 -6.13 -15.23 1.44
C SER A 18 -6.43 -14.19 0.37
N LEU A 19 -5.41 -13.76 -0.37
CA LEU A 19 -5.58 -12.82 -1.48
C LEU A 19 -6.51 -13.41 -2.55
N TRP A 20 -6.31 -14.67 -2.95
CA TRP A 20 -7.20 -15.34 -3.92
C TRP A 20 -8.64 -15.47 -3.43
N GLN A 21 -8.83 -15.78 -2.14
CA GLN A 21 -10.16 -16.06 -1.59
C GLN A 21 -10.95 -14.78 -1.25
N ARG A 22 -10.25 -13.74 -0.77
CA ARG A 22 -10.86 -12.57 -0.13
C ARG A 22 -10.49 -11.23 -0.77
N GLY A 23 -9.48 -11.20 -1.63
CA GLY A 23 -8.94 -9.95 -2.19
C GLY A 23 -8.02 -9.17 -1.23
N TYR A 24 -7.79 -9.66 -0.01
CA TYR A 24 -6.87 -9.07 0.96
C TYR A 24 -6.19 -10.14 1.83
N ALA A 25 -5.12 -9.75 2.52
CA ALA A 25 -4.46 -10.57 3.53
C ALA A 25 -3.95 -9.69 4.68
N LYS A 26 -4.02 -10.21 5.91
CA LYS A 26 -3.36 -9.65 7.08
C LYS A 26 -2.06 -10.42 7.31
N THR A 27 -0.99 -9.74 7.72
CA THR A 27 0.26 -10.38 8.14
C THR A 27 0.36 -10.34 9.65
N ASP A 28 1.24 -11.17 10.22
CA ASP A 28 1.75 -10.93 11.56
C ASP A 28 2.46 -9.56 11.64
N PRO A 29 2.65 -9.00 12.85
CA PRO A 29 3.35 -7.74 13.04
C PRO A 29 4.71 -7.71 12.32
N LEU A 30 4.79 -6.85 11.31
CA LEU A 30 5.95 -6.78 10.42
C LEU A 30 6.97 -5.70 10.83
N LEU A 31 6.49 -4.59 11.39
CA LEU A 31 7.31 -3.47 11.85
C LEU A 31 7.42 -3.50 13.37
N THR A 32 8.59 -3.14 13.89
CA THR A 32 8.75 -2.95 15.34
C THR A 32 8.18 -1.60 15.79
N ALA A 33 7.95 -1.43 17.09
CA ALA A 33 7.47 -0.16 17.64
C ALA A 33 8.44 0.99 17.34
N GLU A 34 9.74 0.74 17.39
CA GLU A 34 10.78 1.72 17.06
C GLU A 34 10.74 2.12 15.58
N GLU A 35 10.53 1.14 14.69
CA GLU A 35 10.39 1.39 13.25
C GLU A 35 9.11 2.20 12.94
N CYS A 36 7.99 1.89 13.59
CA CYS A 36 6.76 2.67 13.48
C CYS A 36 6.96 4.11 13.96
N ASN A 37 7.55 4.30 15.15
CA ASN A 37 7.84 5.63 15.69
C ASN A 37 8.79 6.43 14.81
N ALA A 38 9.81 5.77 14.25
CA ALA A 38 10.74 6.40 13.32
C ALA A 38 10.04 6.88 12.04
N LEU A 39 9.11 6.09 11.48
CA LEU A 39 8.31 6.46 10.31
C LEU A 39 7.34 7.60 10.62
N ILE A 40 6.65 7.56 11.77
CA ILE A 40 5.75 8.63 12.23
C ILE A 40 6.51 9.96 12.33
N ALA A 41 7.72 9.95 12.91
CA ALA A 41 8.56 11.13 13.06
C ALA A 41 9.03 11.73 11.72
N LEU A 42 8.92 11.01 10.60
CA LEU A 42 9.22 11.57 9.28
C LEU A 42 8.15 12.56 8.81
N TYR A 43 6.91 12.47 9.31
CA TYR A 43 5.80 13.28 8.81
C TYR A 43 6.05 14.80 8.90
N SER A 44 6.80 15.24 9.92
CA SER A 44 7.16 16.65 10.12
C SER A 44 8.34 17.13 9.26
N LYS A 45 8.99 16.25 8.51
CA LYS A 45 10.16 16.56 7.68
C LYS A 45 9.74 16.79 6.22
N ASP A 46 9.23 17.98 5.92
CA ASP A 46 8.66 18.32 4.61
C ASP A 46 9.59 18.06 3.41
N GLN A 47 10.91 18.20 3.60
CA GLN A 47 11.91 17.91 2.57
C GLN A 47 11.93 16.45 2.09
N LEU A 48 11.34 15.52 2.85
CA LEU A 48 11.22 14.11 2.47
C LEU A 48 10.02 13.86 1.55
N PHE A 49 9.20 14.87 1.28
CA PHE A 49 7.96 14.72 0.53
C PHE A 49 7.94 15.60 -0.71
N ARG A 50 7.47 15.04 -1.82
CA ARG A 50 7.32 15.79 -3.08
C ARG A 50 6.00 16.55 -3.18
N SER A 51 5.02 16.17 -2.38
CA SER A 51 3.68 16.77 -2.40
C SER A 51 2.90 16.40 -1.14
N ARG A 52 2.12 17.36 -0.64
CA ARG A 52 1.10 17.18 0.39
C ARG A 52 -0.27 17.30 -0.25
N ILE A 53 -1.15 16.35 0.05
CA ILE A 53 -2.53 16.33 -0.40
C ILE A 53 -3.41 16.63 0.81
N ASP A 54 -4.13 17.74 0.72
CA ASP A 54 -5.22 18.12 1.61
C ASP A 54 -6.50 17.49 1.07
N MET A 55 -6.99 16.44 1.73
CA MET A 55 -8.07 15.59 1.23
C MET A 55 -9.38 16.35 1.05
N LYS A 56 -9.62 17.36 1.91
CA LYS A 56 -10.80 18.22 1.87
C LYS A 56 -10.92 18.93 0.52
N ARG A 57 -9.79 19.41 -0.02
CA ARG A 57 -9.75 20.11 -1.32
C ARG A 57 -10.15 19.22 -2.49
N PHE A 58 -9.94 17.91 -2.38
CA PHE A 58 -10.22 16.95 -3.45
C PHE A 58 -11.50 16.15 -3.23
N ARG A 59 -12.29 16.46 -2.19
CA ARG A 59 -13.48 15.70 -1.78
C ARG A 59 -13.19 14.22 -1.49
N PHE A 60 -11.96 13.93 -1.04
CA PHE A 60 -11.56 12.59 -0.59
C PHE A 60 -11.87 12.34 0.89
N GLY A 61 -12.58 13.26 1.54
CA GLY A 61 -12.85 13.25 2.98
C GLY A 61 -12.09 14.38 3.67
N GLU A 62 -11.74 14.15 4.92
CA GLU A 62 -11.03 15.12 5.78
C GLU A 62 -9.69 14.50 6.23
N GLY A 63 -8.65 15.32 6.33
CA GLY A 63 -7.29 14.88 6.67
C GLY A 63 -6.27 15.09 5.55
N GLU A 64 -5.10 14.48 5.71
CA GLU A 64 -3.97 14.73 4.82
C GLU A 64 -3.02 13.56 4.64
N TYR A 65 -2.40 13.50 3.46
CA TYR A 65 -1.31 12.57 3.19
C TYR A 65 -0.19 13.23 2.39
N LYS A 66 1.02 12.73 2.57
CA LYS A 66 2.22 13.22 1.87
C LYS A 66 2.88 12.11 1.09
N TYR A 67 3.18 12.35 -0.19
CA TYR A 67 3.96 11.43 -1.02
C TYR A 67 5.45 11.68 -0.79
N PHE A 68 6.22 10.62 -0.51
CA PHE A 68 7.67 10.73 -0.37
C PHE A 68 8.31 11.24 -1.67
N THR A 69 9.47 11.87 -1.58
CA THR A 69 10.36 12.13 -2.73
C THR A 69 11.49 11.10 -2.79
N TYR A 70 12.24 11.03 -3.88
CA TYR A 70 13.49 10.27 -3.93
C TYR A 70 14.65 11.10 -3.33
N PRO A 71 15.63 10.48 -2.65
CA PRO A 71 15.66 9.06 -2.27
C PRO A 71 14.64 8.72 -1.17
N LEU A 72 14.11 7.49 -1.19
CA LEU A 72 13.14 7.04 -0.17
C LEU A 72 13.85 6.74 1.16
N PRO A 73 13.14 6.84 2.30
CA PRO A 73 13.64 6.33 3.57
C PRO A 73 14.05 4.85 3.45
N PRO A 74 15.20 4.42 4.01
CA PRO A 74 15.75 3.08 3.77
C PRO A 74 14.79 1.93 4.08
N LEU A 75 14.00 2.04 5.15
CA LEU A 75 12.98 1.06 5.51
C LEU A 75 11.88 0.95 4.44
N VAL A 76 11.36 2.09 3.95
CA VAL A 76 10.32 2.17 2.91
C VAL A 76 10.85 1.60 1.59
N GLN A 77 12.08 1.95 1.21
CA GLN A 77 12.75 1.39 0.03
C GLN A 77 12.84 -0.14 0.15
N THR A 78 13.32 -0.65 1.29
CA THR A 78 13.52 -2.08 1.51
C THR A 78 12.20 -2.86 1.45
N LEU A 79 11.13 -2.36 2.09
CA LEU A 79 9.81 -2.98 2.01
C LEU A 79 9.36 -3.12 0.55
N ARG A 80 9.44 -2.02 -0.21
CA ARG A 80 9.01 -1.95 -1.60
C ARG A 80 9.77 -2.93 -2.49
N GLU A 81 11.09 -2.97 -2.38
CA GLU A 81 11.93 -3.84 -3.21
C GLU A 81 11.77 -5.32 -2.88
N LYS A 82 11.57 -5.66 -1.59
CA LYS A 82 11.59 -7.06 -1.14
C LYS A 82 10.23 -7.74 -1.21
N ILE A 83 9.14 -6.99 -1.04
CA ILE A 83 7.78 -7.52 -1.16
C ILE A 83 7.37 -7.66 -2.62
N TYR A 84 7.76 -6.69 -3.47
CA TYR A 84 7.28 -6.62 -4.84
C TYR A 84 7.44 -7.91 -5.64
N PRO A 85 8.59 -8.62 -5.67
CA PRO A 85 8.74 -9.84 -6.46
C PRO A 85 7.72 -10.93 -6.11
N ARG A 86 7.36 -11.05 -4.83
CA ARG A 86 6.34 -12.01 -4.37
C ARG A 86 4.96 -11.62 -4.87
N LEU A 87 4.61 -10.34 -4.74
CA LEU A 87 3.31 -9.83 -5.21
C LEU A 87 3.20 -9.86 -6.74
N ALA A 88 4.28 -9.65 -7.47
CA ALA A 88 4.29 -9.70 -8.93
C ALA A 88 3.92 -11.09 -9.46
N VAL A 89 4.39 -12.16 -8.80
CA VAL A 89 3.99 -13.54 -9.14
C VAL A 89 2.48 -13.72 -8.99
N ILE A 90 1.91 -13.27 -7.87
CA ILE A 90 0.47 -13.36 -7.58
C ILE A 90 -0.33 -12.54 -8.61
N ALA A 91 0.07 -11.28 -8.84
CA ALA A 91 -0.58 -10.40 -9.80
C ALA A 91 -0.58 -10.97 -11.22
N ASN A 92 0.52 -11.57 -11.66
CA ASN A 92 0.60 -12.22 -12.98
C ASN A 92 -0.26 -13.48 -13.06
N ALA A 93 -0.36 -14.25 -11.98
CA ALA A 93 -1.27 -15.39 -11.92
C ALA A 93 -2.74 -14.96 -12.00
N TRP A 94 -3.10 -13.85 -11.33
CA TRP A 94 -4.43 -13.23 -11.44
C TRP A 94 -4.73 -12.75 -12.86
N ALA A 95 -3.78 -12.04 -13.48
CA ALA A 95 -3.94 -11.57 -14.86
C ALA A 95 -4.25 -12.73 -15.82
N LYS A 96 -3.53 -13.85 -15.67
CA LYS A 96 -3.81 -15.08 -16.44
C LYS A 96 -5.20 -15.64 -16.16
N ALA A 97 -5.59 -15.79 -14.89
CA ALA A 97 -6.88 -16.36 -14.50
C ALA A 97 -8.07 -15.49 -14.95
N LEU A 98 -7.87 -14.17 -15.02
CA LEU A 98 -8.87 -13.20 -15.46
C LEU A 98 -8.91 -13.02 -17.00
N GLY A 99 -8.12 -13.81 -17.75
CA GLY A 99 -8.08 -13.70 -19.22
C GLY A 99 -7.42 -12.41 -19.72
N GLN A 100 -6.52 -11.82 -18.93
CA GLN A 100 -5.76 -10.61 -19.25
C GLN A 100 -4.25 -10.91 -19.37
N PRO A 101 -3.83 -11.84 -20.25
CA PRO A 101 -2.43 -12.28 -20.32
C PRO A 101 -1.46 -11.20 -20.78
N ASP A 102 -1.94 -10.08 -21.34
CA ASP A 102 -1.10 -8.95 -21.76
C ASP A 102 -0.74 -8.03 -20.58
N ASN A 103 -1.42 -8.18 -19.43
CA ASN A 103 -1.18 -7.38 -18.23
C ASN A 103 -0.14 -8.06 -17.32
N ILE A 104 1.10 -8.18 -17.81
CA ILE A 104 2.21 -8.83 -17.10
C ILE A 104 3.14 -7.81 -16.46
N PHE A 105 3.38 -7.99 -15.17
CA PHE A 105 4.32 -7.21 -14.39
C PHE A 105 5.69 -7.89 -14.34
N PRO A 106 6.80 -7.16 -14.59
CA PRO A 106 8.14 -7.70 -14.42
C PRO A 106 8.35 -8.22 -13.00
N LEU A 107 9.04 -9.35 -12.80
CA LEU A 107 9.23 -9.94 -11.47
C LEU A 107 10.19 -9.15 -10.57
N SER A 108 10.92 -8.17 -11.10
CA SER A 108 11.85 -7.34 -10.34
C SER A 108 11.38 -5.88 -10.28
N HIS A 109 11.59 -5.25 -9.12
CA HIS A 109 11.06 -3.93 -8.81
C HIS A 109 11.70 -2.83 -9.68
N ASP A 110 12.98 -2.94 -9.96
CA ASP A 110 13.74 -2.06 -10.86
C ASP A 110 13.19 -2.08 -12.29
N LYS A 111 12.81 -3.26 -12.80
CA LYS A 111 12.20 -3.42 -14.12
C LYS A 111 10.79 -2.86 -14.16
N LEU A 112 10.00 -3.02 -13.09
CA LEU A 112 8.72 -2.32 -12.97
C LEU A 112 8.93 -0.80 -13.02
N LEU A 113 9.88 -0.27 -12.25
CA LEU A 113 10.18 1.16 -12.29
C LEU A 113 10.61 1.64 -13.68
N ALA A 114 11.43 0.86 -14.39
CA ALA A 114 11.80 1.17 -15.77
C ALA A 114 10.57 1.18 -16.69
N PHE A 115 9.64 0.24 -16.51
CA PHE A 115 8.39 0.19 -17.25
C PHE A 115 7.47 1.39 -16.93
N CYS A 116 7.31 1.75 -15.65
CA CYS A 116 6.62 2.97 -15.24
C CYS A 116 7.23 4.21 -15.91
N ARG A 117 8.56 4.36 -15.89
CA ARG A 117 9.26 5.52 -16.49
C ARG A 117 9.01 5.62 -18.00
N ARG A 118 9.03 4.48 -18.73
CA ARG A 118 8.69 4.45 -20.16
C ARG A 118 7.25 4.90 -20.44
N ASN A 119 6.36 4.78 -19.47
CA ASN A 119 4.97 5.24 -19.53
C ASN A 119 4.76 6.60 -18.82
N GLY A 120 5.81 7.40 -18.65
CA GLY A 120 5.72 8.75 -18.05
C GLY A 120 5.52 8.78 -16.53
N GLN A 121 5.47 7.64 -15.85
CA GLN A 121 5.36 7.53 -14.40
C GLN A 121 6.75 7.52 -13.74
N THR A 122 7.27 8.71 -13.44
CA THR A 122 8.61 8.90 -12.84
C THR A 122 8.59 9.13 -11.33
N LYS A 123 7.44 9.54 -10.78
CA LYS A 123 7.29 9.91 -9.37
C LYS A 123 7.21 8.68 -8.45
N PRO A 124 7.81 8.71 -7.25
CA PRO A 124 7.57 7.68 -6.23
C PRO A 124 6.09 7.70 -5.78
N THR A 125 5.57 6.51 -5.49
CA THR A 125 4.20 6.27 -5.02
C THR A 125 4.05 6.03 -3.52
N PRO A 126 5.08 5.64 -2.72
CA PRO A 126 4.92 5.54 -1.28
C PRO A 126 4.49 6.87 -0.66
N LEU A 127 3.57 6.78 0.29
CA LEU A 127 2.97 7.92 0.97
C LEU A 127 2.77 7.62 2.44
N LEU A 128 2.64 8.68 3.24
CA LEU A 128 2.33 8.61 4.66
C LEU A 128 1.04 9.39 4.91
N LEU A 129 0.05 8.74 5.51
CA LEU A 129 -1.24 9.34 5.86
C LEU A 129 -1.24 9.73 7.33
N ARG A 130 -1.91 10.84 7.64
CA ARG A 130 -2.18 11.27 9.01
C ARG A 130 -3.62 11.73 9.12
N TYR A 131 -4.33 11.16 10.08
CA TYR A 131 -5.70 11.50 10.40
C TYR A 131 -5.76 12.05 11.83
N GLY A 132 -6.46 13.15 12.01
CA GLY A 132 -6.90 13.69 13.30
C GLY A 132 -8.29 13.19 13.70
N ALA A 133 -8.78 13.68 14.82
CA ALA A 133 -10.14 13.36 15.27
C ALA A 133 -11.19 13.91 14.27
N GLY A 134 -12.09 13.05 13.82
CA GLY A 134 -13.12 13.39 12.83
C GLY A 134 -12.66 13.32 11.38
N ASP A 135 -11.37 13.12 11.13
CA ASP A 135 -10.86 12.91 9.77
C ASP A 135 -11.26 11.53 9.25
N TYR A 136 -11.45 11.42 7.94
CA TYR A 136 -11.84 10.17 7.28
C TYR A 136 -11.44 10.20 5.81
N ASN A 137 -11.28 9.00 5.23
CA ASN A 137 -11.11 8.85 3.79
C ASN A 137 -12.37 8.27 3.17
N CYS A 138 -12.90 8.93 2.14
CA CYS A 138 -14.02 8.42 1.37
C CYS A 138 -13.66 7.08 0.71
N LEU A 139 -14.66 6.24 0.46
CA LEU A 139 -14.48 5.04 -0.36
C LEU A 139 -13.95 5.44 -1.75
N HIS A 140 -12.83 4.85 -2.14
CA HIS A 140 -12.19 5.07 -3.43
C HIS A 140 -11.43 3.82 -3.86
N GLN A 141 -11.07 3.78 -5.15
CA GLN A 141 -10.09 2.84 -5.66
C GLN A 141 -8.76 3.59 -5.82
N ASP A 142 -7.69 3.05 -5.24
CA ASP A 142 -6.38 3.70 -5.31
C ASP A 142 -5.65 3.27 -6.60
N ILE A 143 -5.90 4.03 -7.66
CA ILE A 143 -5.33 3.80 -9.00
C ILE A 143 -4.51 5.02 -9.39
N TYR A 144 -3.26 4.79 -9.80
CA TYR A 144 -2.34 5.84 -10.21
C TYR A 144 -1.66 5.54 -11.54
N GLY A 145 -1.86 6.43 -12.52
CA GLY A 145 -1.20 6.38 -13.82
C GLY A 145 -1.68 5.25 -14.74
N ALA A 146 -1.04 5.13 -15.90
CA ALA A 146 -1.36 4.11 -16.90
C ALA A 146 -0.91 2.70 -16.50
N VAL A 147 0.22 2.59 -15.80
CA VAL A 147 0.73 1.35 -15.21
C VAL A 147 0.22 1.27 -13.78
N ALA A 148 -0.89 0.53 -13.60
CA ALA A 148 -1.52 0.29 -12.30
C ALA A 148 -1.23 -1.14 -11.83
N PHE A 149 -0.49 -1.27 -10.72
CA PHE A 149 -0.23 -2.56 -10.08
C PHE A 149 -1.40 -2.93 -9.15
N PRO A 150 -1.98 -4.14 -9.22
CA PRO A 150 -3.26 -4.45 -8.60
C PRO A 150 -3.21 -4.73 -7.09
N LEU A 151 -2.02 -4.73 -6.49
CA LEU A 151 -1.82 -5.07 -5.08
C LEU A 151 -1.13 -3.94 -4.34
N GLN A 152 -1.59 -3.70 -3.11
CA GLN A 152 -1.08 -2.65 -2.24
C GLN A 152 -0.66 -3.22 -0.88
N LEU A 153 0.25 -2.52 -0.22
CA LEU A 153 0.64 -2.78 1.16
C LEU A 153 0.34 -1.53 2.00
N THR A 154 -0.45 -1.72 3.03
CA THR A 154 -0.75 -0.68 4.03
C THR A 154 -0.23 -1.14 5.39
N ALA A 155 0.51 -0.26 6.07
CA ALA A 155 1.01 -0.52 7.42
C ALA A 155 0.44 0.53 8.38
N PHE A 156 -0.20 0.07 9.44
CA PHE A 156 -0.70 0.93 10.52
C PHE A 156 0.44 1.19 11.50
N LEU A 157 0.80 2.46 11.66
CA LEU A 157 1.92 2.86 12.52
C LEU A 157 1.47 3.20 13.94
N SER A 158 0.19 3.54 14.11
CA SER A 158 -0.47 3.80 15.40
C SER A 158 -1.26 2.57 15.83
N ARG A 159 -1.45 2.37 17.15
CA ARG A 159 -2.22 1.26 17.69
C ARG A 159 -3.67 1.64 18.00
N PRO A 160 -4.64 0.82 17.58
CA PRO A 160 -6.02 0.98 18.01
C PRO A 160 -6.13 0.82 19.53
N ASP A 161 -7.15 1.46 20.13
CA ASP A 161 -7.49 1.47 21.56
C ASP A 161 -6.40 1.99 22.50
N ARG A 162 -5.32 2.54 21.94
CA ARG A 162 -4.24 3.19 22.67
C ARG A 162 -3.90 4.55 22.09
N ASP A 163 -3.61 4.59 20.79
CA ASP A 163 -3.18 5.81 20.11
C ASP A 163 -4.38 6.49 19.40
N PHE A 164 -5.46 5.75 19.13
CA PHE A 164 -6.74 6.25 18.60
C PHE A 164 -7.90 5.29 18.88
N THR A 165 -9.14 5.79 18.77
CA THR A 165 -10.40 5.01 18.81
C THR A 165 -11.21 5.28 17.55
N GLY A 166 -11.98 4.28 17.07
CA GLY A 166 -12.59 4.33 15.73
C GLY A 166 -11.53 4.25 14.62
N GLY A 167 -11.77 4.85 13.46
CA GLY A 167 -10.77 4.92 12.38
C GLY A 167 -10.54 3.57 11.69
N GLU A 168 -11.58 2.75 11.61
CA GLU A 168 -11.59 1.44 10.99
C GLU A 168 -11.11 1.49 9.54
N PHE A 169 -10.35 0.48 9.12
CA PHE A 169 -9.93 0.33 7.74
C PHE A 169 -10.89 -0.59 6.99
N LEU A 170 -11.87 0.02 6.34
CA LEU A 170 -12.90 -0.71 5.60
C LEU A 170 -12.44 -1.04 4.17
N LEU A 171 -12.42 -2.33 3.86
CA LEU A 171 -12.32 -2.85 2.49
C LEU A 171 -13.72 -3.18 1.97
N VAL A 172 -14.03 -2.73 0.76
CA VAL A 172 -15.34 -2.98 0.13
C VAL A 172 -15.15 -3.73 -1.17
N GLU A 173 -15.71 -4.94 -1.24
CA GLU A 173 -15.81 -5.73 -2.46
C GLU A 173 -17.10 -5.37 -3.19
N GLN A 174 -16.95 -4.89 -4.44
CA GLN A 174 -18.07 -4.70 -5.35
C GLN A 174 -18.44 -6.03 -5.99
N ARG A 175 -19.70 -6.46 -5.82
CA ARG A 175 -20.22 -7.72 -6.35
C ARG A 175 -21.25 -7.41 -7.44
N PRO A 176 -20.98 -7.74 -8.72
CA PRO A 176 -21.94 -7.48 -9.79
C PRO A 176 -23.30 -8.10 -9.48
N ARG A 177 -24.37 -7.29 -9.54
CA ARG A 177 -25.76 -7.71 -9.30
C ARG A 177 -26.05 -8.26 -7.89
N ALA A 178 -25.19 -7.97 -6.92
CA ALA A 178 -25.39 -8.30 -5.51
C ALA A 178 -25.04 -7.10 -4.61
N GLN A 179 -25.40 -7.17 -3.33
CA GLN A 179 -24.96 -6.17 -2.37
C GLN A 179 -23.44 -6.25 -2.18
N SER A 180 -22.81 -5.08 -2.01
CA SER A 180 -21.38 -5.00 -1.72
C SER A 180 -21.09 -5.61 -0.35
N ARG A 181 -19.90 -6.19 -0.21
CA ARG A 181 -19.44 -6.77 1.06
C ARG A 181 -18.36 -5.88 1.66
N GLY A 182 -18.56 -5.46 2.92
CA GLY A 182 -17.57 -4.71 3.69
C GLY A 182 -16.81 -5.62 4.66
N GLU A 183 -15.52 -5.38 4.81
CA GLU A 183 -14.61 -6.12 5.72
C GLU A 183 -13.74 -5.11 6.48
N VAL A 184 -13.56 -5.31 7.79
CA VAL A 184 -12.77 -4.44 8.70
C VAL A 184 -11.54 -5.18 9.26
#